data_AF-A0A846A241-F1
#
_entry.id   AF-A0A846A241-F1
#
_cell.length_a   1.000
_cell.length_b   1.000
_cell.length_c   1.000
_cell.angle_alpha   90.00
_cell.angle_beta   90.00
_cell.angle_gamma   90.00
#
_symmetry.space_group_name_H-M   'P 1'
#
loop_
_entity.id
_entity.type
_entity.pdbx_description
1 polymer ?
#
loop_
_entity_poly.entity_id
_entity_poly.type
_entity_poly.pdbx_seq_one_letter_code
_entity_poly.pdbx_strand_id
1 'polypeptide(L)'
;CNAIQFLPLQVLIQVALGVLIGYIAAQLIIFLLTKQNWTETIVQDTLITAAIALLLVVLAKSLPYFSGYLATMAMGFFLIQLDPPLARRLRVEFNHLWVVAEIILFVLMGASIQLRVLETTLLPGILILAIGLCIGRMVGWYLSTLGSNWTWREKLFLLPGNSAKATVQAAIGGIPLSQGLEGGQTILAIAALSILITAPLGAWAIPTFAPKLLSQDPVDPTKVTVASHTLLLAAVDTSNLATHVLTKVADLARRSNGEVIVLHVITTSNQPEVKQLQNQTKRLLLDIRHQFITVTGSIPEEIVRIAQEHQVTDIVMGKRGHQPWQQVLVGSVSQAVLETSPIPVILVEELERTKVTYPSK
;
A
#
# COMPACT_ATOMS: atom_id res chain seq x y z
N CYS A 1 18.67 -13.74 -42.39
CA CYS A 1 19.38 -13.63 -41.08
C CYS A 1 18.40 -13.97 -39.97
N ASN A 2 18.75 -14.94 -39.11
CA ASN A 2 17.80 -15.65 -38.25
C ASN A 2 17.17 -14.74 -37.17
N ALA A 3 15.93 -14.30 -37.41
CA ALA A 3 15.12 -13.54 -36.46
C ALA A 3 15.06 -14.21 -35.06
N ILE A 4 15.14 -15.54 -35.01
CA ILE A 4 15.10 -16.35 -33.78
C ILE A 4 16.29 -16.06 -32.83
N GLN A 5 17.46 -15.68 -33.35
CA GLN A 5 18.64 -15.39 -32.51
C GLN A 5 18.59 -13.98 -31.88
N PHE A 6 17.91 -13.02 -32.52
CA PHE A 6 17.83 -11.63 -32.02
C PHE A 6 16.68 -11.42 -31.05
N LEU A 7 15.62 -12.25 -31.10
CA LEU A 7 14.49 -12.17 -30.19
C LEU A 7 14.87 -12.22 -28.68
N PRO A 8 15.70 -13.14 -28.18
CA PRO A 8 16.04 -13.16 -26.75
C PRO A 8 16.81 -11.91 -26.31
N LEU A 9 17.72 -11.41 -27.14
CA LEU A 9 18.45 -10.16 -26.85
C LEU A 9 17.49 -8.96 -26.86
N GLN A 10 16.57 -8.91 -27.82
CA GLN A 10 15.55 -7.86 -27.91
C GLN A 10 14.64 -7.85 -26.68
N VAL A 11 14.20 -9.00 -26.19
CA VAL A 11 13.37 -9.10 -24.98
C VAL A 11 14.15 -8.59 -23.76
N LEU A 12 15.43 -8.96 -23.61
CA LEU A 12 16.26 -8.50 -22.51
C LEU A 12 16.44 -6.98 -22.53
N ILE A 13 16.69 -6.40 -23.71
CA ILE A 13 16.79 -4.95 -23.91
C ILE A 13 15.45 -4.27 -23.59
N GLN A 14 14.32 -4.82 -24.05
CA GLN A 14 13.00 -4.28 -23.77
C GLN A 14 12.66 -4.28 -22.28
N VAL A 15 13.09 -5.31 -21.56
CA VAL A 15 12.94 -5.40 -20.10
C VAL A 15 13.81 -4.36 -19.41
N ALA A 16 15.10 -4.30 -19.75
CA ALA A 16 16.04 -3.36 -19.13
C ALA A 16 15.63 -1.90 -19.37
N LEU A 17 15.30 -1.54 -20.61
CA LEU A 17 14.84 -0.20 -20.97
C LEU A 17 13.47 0.11 -20.37
N GLY A 18 12.56 -0.86 -20.30
CA GLY A 18 11.26 -0.68 -19.65
C GLY A 18 11.42 -0.31 -18.18
N VAL A 19 12.26 -1.03 -17.43
CA VAL A 19 12.55 -0.73 -16.02
C VAL A 19 13.24 0.64 -15.87
N LEU A 20 14.22 0.96 -16.72
CA LEU A 20 14.93 2.24 -16.69
C LEU A 20 14.00 3.42 -16.96
N ILE A 21 13.17 3.34 -18.00
CA ILE A 21 12.20 4.40 -18.34
C ILE A 21 11.16 4.54 -17.24
N GLY A 22 10.69 3.44 -16.66
CA GLY A 22 9.78 3.46 -15.51
C GLY A 22 10.38 4.16 -14.29
N TYR A 23 11.67 3.93 -14.02
CA TYR A 23 12.41 4.64 -12.96
C TYR A 23 12.47 6.15 -13.22
N ILE A 24 12.82 6.56 -14.44
CA ILE A 24 12.89 7.98 -14.83
C ILE A 24 11.51 8.63 -14.71
N ALA A 25 10.45 7.94 -15.16
CA ALA A 25 9.08 8.43 -15.06
C ALA A 25 8.63 8.61 -13.60
N ALA A 26 9.00 7.70 -12.70
CA ALA A 26 8.69 7.82 -11.27
C ALA A 26 9.41 9.05 -10.66
N GLN A 27 10.68 9.27 -11.01
CA GLN A 27 11.41 10.47 -10.59
C GLN A 27 10.76 11.76 -11.10
N LEU A 28 10.31 11.76 -12.36
CA LEU A 28 9.62 12.89 -12.97
C LEU A 28 8.31 13.20 -12.22
N ILE A 29 7.50 12.20 -11.90
CA ILE A 29 6.25 12.38 -11.14
C ILE A 29 6.53 12.98 -9.76
N ILE A 30 7.51 12.44 -9.03
CA ILE A 30 7.88 12.95 -7.70
C ILE A 30 8.38 14.40 -7.80
N PHE A 31 9.15 14.71 -8.84
CA PHE A 31 9.63 16.06 -9.09
C PHE A 31 8.46 17.03 -9.34
N LEU A 32 7.53 16.68 -10.25
CA LEU A 32 6.41 17.54 -10.62
C LEU A 32 5.40 17.73 -9.47
N LEU A 33 5.01 16.63 -8.81
CA LEU A 33 3.93 16.65 -7.82
C LEU A 33 4.42 17.04 -6.42
N THR A 34 5.57 16.55 -5.97
CA THR A 34 6.03 16.77 -4.59
C THR A 34 6.98 17.96 -4.46
N LYS A 35 7.88 18.19 -5.45
CA LYS A 35 8.85 19.30 -5.36
C LYS A 35 8.35 20.59 -5.97
N GLN A 36 7.66 20.49 -7.11
CA GLN A 36 7.17 21.66 -7.84
C GLN A 36 5.72 22.03 -7.48
N ASN A 37 5.00 21.18 -6.73
CA ASN A 37 3.61 21.37 -6.31
C ASN A 37 2.72 21.85 -7.46
N TRP A 38 2.78 21.18 -8.61
CA TRP A 38 1.99 21.53 -9.81
C TRP A 38 0.48 21.44 -9.61
N THR A 39 0.06 20.80 -8.55
CA THR A 39 -1.31 20.36 -8.32
C THR A 39 -1.73 20.75 -6.92
N GLU A 40 -3.00 21.15 -6.81
CA GLU A 40 -3.61 21.52 -5.53
C GLU A 40 -4.52 20.39 -5.00
N THR A 41 -4.90 19.45 -5.87
CA THR A 41 -5.85 18.39 -5.54
C THR A 41 -5.31 17.01 -5.89
N ILE A 42 -5.71 16.01 -5.10
CA ILE A 42 -5.32 14.59 -5.26
C ILE A 42 -5.83 14.02 -6.61
N VAL A 43 -6.95 14.55 -7.12
CA VAL A 43 -7.50 14.17 -8.43
C VAL A 43 -6.56 14.59 -9.56
N GLN A 44 -5.96 15.80 -9.47
CA GLN A 44 -4.98 16.26 -10.45
C GLN A 44 -3.70 15.42 -10.42
N ASP A 45 -3.20 15.05 -9.23
CA ASP A 45 -2.05 14.14 -9.08
C ASP A 45 -2.28 12.82 -9.83
N THR A 46 -3.48 12.26 -9.65
CA THR A 46 -3.89 11.00 -10.26
C THR A 46 -4.00 11.14 -11.78
N LEU A 47 -4.58 12.24 -12.26
CA LEU A 47 -4.72 12.51 -13.69
C LEU A 47 -3.37 12.68 -14.39
N ILE A 48 -2.43 13.43 -13.79
CA ILE A 48 -1.06 13.59 -14.34
C ILE A 48 -0.35 12.24 -14.35
N THR A 49 -0.45 11.46 -13.27
CA THR A 49 0.16 10.13 -13.19
C THR A 49 -0.42 9.19 -14.25
N ALA A 50 -1.75 9.21 -14.46
CA ALA A 50 -2.42 8.40 -15.47
C ALA A 50 -2.03 8.85 -16.89
N ALA A 51 -1.88 10.15 -17.13
CA ALA A 51 -1.44 10.69 -18.41
C ALA A 51 -0.01 10.27 -18.75
N ILE A 52 0.92 10.31 -17.78
CA ILE A 52 2.29 9.82 -17.95
C ILE A 52 2.29 8.31 -18.19
N ALA A 53 1.52 7.54 -17.41
CA ALA A 53 1.35 6.10 -17.61
C ALA A 53 0.85 5.76 -19.03
N LEU A 54 -0.16 6.49 -19.51
CA LEU A 54 -0.70 6.31 -20.86
C LEU A 54 0.33 6.73 -21.92
N LEU A 55 1.04 7.83 -21.70
CA LEU A 55 2.10 8.30 -22.59
C LEU A 55 3.20 7.24 -22.74
N LEU A 56 3.63 6.58 -21.66
CA LEU A 56 4.60 5.48 -21.72
C LEU A 56 4.11 4.33 -22.61
N VAL A 57 2.83 3.96 -22.50
CA VAL A 57 2.23 2.89 -23.32
C VAL A 57 2.11 3.30 -24.78
N VAL A 58 1.71 4.55 -25.07
CA VAL A 58 1.60 5.06 -26.44
C VAL A 58 2.98 5.23 -27.09
N LEU A 59 3.96 5.76 -26.36
CA LEU A 59 5.33 5.93 -26.84
C LEU A 59 5.99 4.59 -27.16
N ALA A 60 5.69 3.53 -26.38
CA ALA A 60 6.17 2.19 -26.69
C ALA A 60 5.65 1.63 -28.03
N LYS A 61 4.52 2.13 -28.55
CA LYS A 61 4.01 1.74 -29.87
C LYS A 61 4.81 2.37 -31.01
N SER A 62 5.33 3.59 -30.84
CA SER A 62 6.16 4.26 -31.84
C SER A 62 7.64 3.91 -31.72
N LEU A 63 8.12 3.61 -30.51
CA LEU A 63 9.49 3.21 -30.21
C LEU A 63 9.50 1.78 -29.61
N PRO A 64 9.52 0.72 -30.45
CA PRO A 64 9.42 -0.68 -30.00
C PRO A 64 10.69 -1.23 -29.33
N TYR A 65 11.50 -0.36 -28.72
CA TYR A 65 12.71 -0.69 -27.98
C TYR A 65 12.42 -1.03 -26.50
N PHE A 66 11.25 -0.67 -25.97
CA PHE A 66 10.85 -0.96 -24.59
C PHE A 66 9.39 -1.40 -24.50
N SER A 67 9.04 -2.11 -23.42
CA SER A 67 7.65 -2.48 -23.13
C SER A 67 6.98 -1.39 -22.29
N GLY A 68 5.96 -0.73 -22.85
CA GLY A 68 5.21 0.33 -22.17
C GLY A 68 4.49 -0.15 -20.91
N TYR A 69 3.88 -1.34 -20.93
CA TYR A 69 3.23 -1.91 -19.74
C TYR A 69 4.23 -2.19 -18.62
N LEU A 70 5.41 -2.73 -18.96
CA LEU A 70 6.46 -2.97 -17.97
C LEU A 70 7.00 -1.65 -17.40
N ALA A 71 7.17 -0.62 -18.25
CA ALA A 71 7.58 0.70 -17.80
C ALA A 71 6.58 1.32 -16.82
N THR A 72 5.28 1.21 -17.09
CA THR A 72 4.23 1.68 -16.17
C THR A 72 4.22 0.89 -14.86
N MET A 73 4.43 -0.43 -14.88
CA MET A 73 4.55 -1.22 -13.65
C MET A 73 5.80 -0.86 -12.84
N ALA A 74 6.94 -0.70 -13.52
CA ALA A 74 8.19 -0.27 -12.89
C ALA A 74 8.05 1.13 -12.28
N MET A 75 7.38 2.05 -12.98
CA MET A 75 7.06 3.38 -12.45
C MET A 75 6.26 3.30 -11.14
N GLY A 76 5.19 2.50 -11.10
CA GLY A 76 4.41 2.28 -9.88
C GLY A 76 5.25 1.68 -8.73
N PHE A 77 6.10 0.71 -9.03
CA PHE A 77 7.03 0.12 -8.06
C PHE A 77 8.02 1.14 -7.50
N PHE A 78 8.66 1.95 -8.36
CA PHE A 78 9.61 2.97 -7.92
C PHE A 78 8.94 4.13 -7.21
N LEU A 79 7.70 4.49 -7.54
CA LEU A 79 6.92 5.45 -6.74
C LEU A 79 6.75 4.98 -5.30
N ILE A 80 6.43 3.69 -5.09
CA ILE A 80 6.31 3.10 -3.76
C ILE A 80 7.64 3.17 -2.99
N GLN A 81 8.77 2.93 -3.67
CA GLN A 81 10.09 2.92 -3.04
C GLN A 81 10.67 4.31 -2.76
N LEU A 82 10.42 5.29 -3.65
CA LEU A 82 11.02 6.62 -3.57
C LEU A 82 10.15 7.62 -2.78
N ASP A 83 8.82 7.54 -2.87
CA ASP A 83 7.89 8.42 -2.15
C ASP A 83 6.63 7.64 -1.70
N PRO A 84 6.72 6.87 -0.60
CA PRO A 84 5.60 6.06 -0.10
C PRO A 84 4.31 6.87 0.19
N PRO A 85 4.37 8.09 0.78
CA PRO A 85 3.19 8.93 0.97
C PRO A 85 2.44 9.27 -0.33
N LEU A 86 3.14 9.72 -1.37
CA LEU A 86 2.52 10.03 -2.67
C LEU A 86 1.93 8.76 -3.30
N ALA A 87 2.70 7.68 -3.34
CA ALA A 87 2.26 6.41 -3.91
C ALA A 87 0.99 5.88 -3.23
N ARG A 88 0.87 6.08 -1.91
CA ARG A 88 -0.30 5.67 -1.16
C ARG A 88 -1.55 6.48 -1.50
N ARG A 89 -1.44 7.80 -1.66
CA ARG A 89 -2.56 8.66 -2.11
C ARG A 89 -3.04 8.24 -3.50
N LEU A 90 -2.09 8.12 -4.44
CA LEU A 90 -2.38 7.69 -5.82
C LEU A 90 -3.04 6.31 -5.87
N ARG A 91 -2.57 5.35 -5.06
CA ARG A 91 -3.14 3.99 -5.02
C ARG A 91 -4.63 3.98 -4.67
N VAL A 92 -5.07 4.83 -3.74
CA VAL A 92 -6.48 4.91 -3.35
C VAL A 92 -7.34 5.37 -4.54
N GLU A 93 -6.92 6.44 -5.22
CA GLU A 93 -7.65 6.96 -6.38
C GLU A 93 -7.64 6.00 -7.57
N PHE A 94 -6.49 5.38 -7.88
CA PHE A 94 -6.41 4.36 -8.92
C PHE A 94 -7.27 3.13 -8.60
N ASN A 95 -7.49 2.79 -7.33
CA ASN A 95 -8.40 1.72 -6.95
C ASN A 95 -9.86 2.07 -7.29
N HIS A 96 -10.29 3.32 -7.07
CA HIS A 96 -11.61 3.78 -7.49
C HIS A 96 -11.79 3.70 -9.01
N LEU A 97 -10.77 4.09 -9.78
CA LEU A 97 -10.78 3.96 -11.24
C LEU A 97 -10.80 2.49 -11.68
N TRP A 98 -10.05 1.63 -10.99
CA TRP A 98 -9.94 0.20 -11.30
C TRP A 98 -11.28 -0.53 -11.16
N VAL A 99 -12.08 -0.24 -10.13
CA VAL A 99 -13.41 -0.86 -9.95
C VAL A 99 -14.31 -0.65 -11.17
N VAL A 100 -14.27 0.54 -11.78
CA VAL A 100 -15.04 0.80 -13.00
C VAL A 100 -14.41 0.09 -14.20
N ALA A 101 -13.08 0.15 -14.32
CA ALA A 101 -12.34 -0.43 -15.44
C ALA A 101 -12.45 -1.96 -15.49
N GLU A 102 -12.42 -2.64 -14.34
CA GLU A 102 -12.50 -4.10 -14.28
C GLU A 102 -13.88 -4.60 -14.71
N ILE A 103 -14.97 -3.90 -14.35
CA ILE A 103 -16.32 -4.25 -14.81
C ILE A 103 -16.38 -4.17 -16.34
N ILE A 104 -15.92 -3.06 -16.92
CA ILE A 104 -15.90 -2.87 -18.37
C ILE A 104 -15.06 -3.98 -19.03
N LEU A 105 -13.85 -4.22 -18.52
CA LEU A 105 -12.91 -5.18 -19.07
C LEU A 105 -13.47 -6.62 -19.05
N PHE A 106 -14.03 -7.07 -17.93
CA PHE A 106 -14.57 -8.43 -17.83
C PHE A 106 -15.88 -8.62 -18.60
N VAL A 107 -16.76 -7.61 -18.62
CA VAL A 107 -18.01 -7.66 -19.39
C VAL A 107 -17.74 -7.65 -20.90
N LEU A 108 -16.88 -6.75 -21.39
CA LEU A 108 -16.53 -6.67 -22.80
C LEU A 108 -15.79 -7.94 -23.27
N MET A 109 -14.85 -8.44 -22.45
CA MET A 109 -14.22 -9.72 -22.74
C MET A 109 -15.28 -10.83 -22.85
N GLY A 110 -16.20 -10.92 -21.89
CA GLY A 110 -17.32 -11.87 -21.90
C GLY A 110 -18.13 -11.80 -23.20
N ALA A 111 -18.47 -10.58 -23.63
CA ALA A 111 -19.22 -10.33 -24.87
C ALA A 111 -18.46 -10.70 -26.15
N SER A 112 -17.12 -10.65 -26.14
CA SER A 112 -16.30 -10.96 -27.31
C SER A 112 -16.11 -12.46 -27.58
N ILE A 113 -16.49 -13.32 -26.64
CA ILE A 113 -16.28 -14.76 -26.72
C ILE A 113 -17.35 -15.40 -27.60
N GLN A 114 -16.92 -16.07 -28.66
CA GLN A 114 -17.81 -16.88 -29.50
C GLN A 114 -18.02 -18.26 -28.87
N LEU A 115 -19.24 -18.53 -28.37
CA LEU A 115 -19.58 -19.77 -27.66
C LEU A 115 -19.29 -21.04 -28.49
N ARG A 116 -19.53 -21.00 -29.80
CA ARG A 116 -19.24 -22.12 -30.71
C ARG A 116 -17.75 -22.47 -30.77
N VAL A 117 -16.88 -21.46 -30.76
CA VAL A 117 -15.42 -21.67 -30.73
C VAL A 117 -15.00 -22.18 -29.36
N LEU A 118 -15.63 -21.69 -28.29
CA LEU A 118 -15.35 -22.15 -26.92
C LEU A 118 -15.71 -23.64 -26.74
N GLU A 119 -16.85 -24.09 -27.26
CA GLU A 119 -17.27 -25.51 -27.18
C GLU A 119 -16.29 -26.44 -27.91
N THR A 120 -15.87 -26.07 -29.12
CA THR A 120 -14.92 -26.87 -29.91
C THR A 120 -13.51 -26.88 -29.31
N THR A 121 -13.14 -25.82 -28.57
CA THR A 121 -11.80 -25.66 -27.97
C THR A 121 -11.76 -26.01 -26.47
N LEU A 122 -12.89 -26.40 -25.87
CA LEU A 122 -13.01 -26.66 -24.44
C LEU A 122 -12.05 -27.75 -23.96
N LEU A 123 -12.14 -28.94 -24.57
CA LEU A 123 -11.33 -30.09 -24.16
C LEU A 123 -9.83 -29.89 -24.44
N PRO A 124 -9.40 -29.47 -25.67
CA PRO A 124 -8.00 -29.12 -25.91
C PRO A 124 -7.50 -28.01 -24.97
N GLY A 125 -8.33 -27.00 -24.69
CA GLY A 125 -8.00 -25.90 -23.80
C GLY A 125 -7.78 -26.34 -22.35
N ILE A 126 -8.68 -27.17 -21.80
CA ILE A 126 -8.50 -27.75 -20.45
C ILE A 126 -7.21 -28.57 -20.38
N LEU A 127 -6.92 -29.38 -21.40
CA LEU A 127 -5.71 -30.18 -21.43
C LEU A 127 -4.45 -29.32 -21.48
N ILE A 128 -4.43 -28.28 -22.31
CA ILE A 128 -3.32 -27.30 -22.38
C ILE A 128 -3.14 -26.59 -21.03
N LEU A 129 -4.24 -26.18 -20.38
CA LEU A 129 -4.18 -25.53 -19.07
C LEU A 129 -3.66 -26.48 -17.99
N ALA A 130 -4.11 -27.73 -17.98
CA ALA A 130 -3.65 -28.75 -17.02
C ALA A 130 -2.16 -29.05 -17.21
N ILE A 131 -1.70 -29.25 -18.45
CA ILE A 131 -0.28 -29.48 -18.75
C ILE A 131 0.55 -28.24 -18.39
N GLY A 132 0.10 -27.04 -18.78
CA GLY A 132 0.79 -25.79 -18.49
C GLY A 132 0.92 -25.49 -17.00
N LEU A 133 -0.14 -25.74 -16.23
CA LEU A 133 -0.18 -25.49 -14.78
C LEU A 133 0.56 -26.58 -13.99
N CYS A 134 0.33 -27.86 -14.29
CA CYS A 134 0.92 -28.97 -13.54
C CYS A 134 2.36 -29.25 -13.95
N ILE A 135 2.71 -29.18 -15.23
CA ILE A 135 4.07 -29.52 -15.69
C ILE A 135 4.89 -28.24 -15.85
N GLY A 136 4.43 -27.31 -16.70
CA GLY A 136 5.18 -26.11 -17.02
C GLY A 136 5.51 -25.26 -15.78
N ARG A 137 4.49 -24.98 -14.96
CA ARG A 137 4.68 -24.13 -13.77
C ARG A 137 5.35 -24.85 -12.60
N MET A 138 5.05 -26.13 -12.33
CA MET A 138 5.76 -26.85 -11.27
C MET A 138 7.26 -26.92 -11.55
N VAL A 139 7.66 -27.20 -12.80
CA VAL A 139 9.07 -27.18 -13.19
C VAL A 139 9.66 -25.77 -13.02
N GLY A 140 8.97 -24.74 -13.51
CA GLY A 140 9.43 -23.36 -13.39
C GLY A 140 9.67 -22.91 -11.94
N TRP A 141 8.74 -23.22 -11.04
CA TRP A 141 8.88 -22.90 -9.61
C TRP A 141 9.92 -23.74 -8.91
N TYR A 142 10.02 -25.03 -9.26
CA TYR A 142 11.06 -25.88 -8.72
C TYR A 142 12.44 -25.32 -9.08
N LEU A 143 12.65 -24.96 -10.36
CA LEU A 143 13.87 -24.32 -10.83
C LEU A 143 14.13 -22.97 -10.16
N SER A 144 13.12 -22.11 -10.01
CA SER A 144 13.29 -20.80 -9.37
C SER A 144 13.53 -20.87 -7.86
N THR A 145 13.21 -22.00 -7.22
CA THR A 145 13.43 -22.25 -5.79
C THR A 145 14.60 -23.21 -5.54
N LEU A 146 15.40 -23.54 -6.55
CA LEU A 146 16.67 -24.24 -6.37
C LEU A 146 17.61 -23.35 -5.56
N GLY A 147 18.06 -23.85 -4.41
CA GLY A 147 18.92 -23.11 -3.49
C GLY A 147 18.19 -22.17 -2.51
N SER A 148 16.86 -22.18 -2.46
CA SER A 148 16.11 -21.46 -1.42
C SER A 148 15.96 -22.29 -0.13
N ASN A 149 15.82 -21.61 1.01
CA ASN A 149 15.60 -22.21 2.33
C ASN A 149 14.15 -22.73 2.54
N TRP A 150 13.37 -22.89 1.47
CA TRP A 150 11.94 -23.19 1.56
C TRP A 150 11.70 -24.69 1.78
N THR A 151 10.71 -25.01 2.60
CA THR A 151 10.28 -26.39 2.80
C THR A 151 9.57 -26.93 1.56
N TRP A 152 9.53 -28.26 1.41
CA TRP A 152 8.77 -28.90 0.33
C TRP A 152 7.27 -28.51 0.35
N ARG A 153 6.69 -28.27 1.54
CA ARG A 153 5.29 -27.86 1.68
C ARG A 153 5.06 -26.45 1.15
N GLU A 154 5.94 -25.51 1.46
CA GLU A 154 5.91 -24.14 0.93
C GLU A 154 6.13 -24.11 -0.59
N LYS A 155 7.05 -24.94 -1.10
CA LYS A 155 7.25 -25.11 -2.55
C LYS A 155 6.00 -25.66 -3.24
N LEU A 156 5.30 -26.60 -2.60
CA LEU A 156 4.04 -27.12 -3.12
C LEU A 156 2.90 -26.07 -3.08
N PHE A 157 2.88 -25.19 -2.08
CA PHE A 157 1.92 -24.09 -1.97
C PHE A 157 2.02 -23.08 -3.12
N LEU A 158 3.17 -22.98 -3.81
CA LEU A 158 3.30 -22.13 -4.99
C LEU A 158 2.29 -22.49 -6.10
N LEU A 159 1.82 -23.74 -6.15
CA LEU A 159 0.82 -24.19 -7.11
C LEU A 159 -0.55 -23.53 -6.91
N PRO A 160 -1.22 -23.68 -5.76
CA PRO A 160 -2.46 -22.96 -5.50
C PRO A 160 -2.24 -21.44 -5.37
N GLY A 161 -1.11 -21.00 -4.78
CA GLY A 161 -0.80 -19.59 -4.54
C GLY A 161 -0.72 -18.74 -5.82
N ASN A 162 -0.23 -19.32 -6.91
CA ASN A 162 -0.05 -18.61 -8.18
C ASN A 162 -1.00 -19.08 -9.28
N SER A 163 -1.98 -19.94 -8.97
CA SER A 163 -2.92 -20.47 -9.97
C SER A 163 -3.87 -19.38 -10.46
N ALA A 164 -4.32 -18.48 -9.59
CA ALA A 164 -5.26 -17.41 -9.92
C ALA A 164 -4.66 -16.44 -10.96
N LYS A 165 -5.31 -16.33 -12.13
CA LYS A 165 -4.93 -15.39 -13.20
C LYS A 165 -6.19 -14.90 -13.91
N ALA A 166 -6.24 -13.60 -14.24
CA ALA A 166 -7.42 -13.04 -14.90
C ALA A 166 -7.10 -11.82 -15.79
N THR A 167 -6.61 -10.75 -15.17
CA THR A 167 -6.62 -9.39 -15.73
C THR A 167 -5.74 -9.25 -16.97
N VAL A 168 -4.54 -9.84 -16.98
CA VAL A 168 -3.62 -9.76 -18.13
C VAL A 168 -4.16 -10.54 -19.33
N GLN A 169 -4.73 -11.72 -19.10
CA GLN A 169 -5.31 -12.51 -20.20
C GLN A 169 -6.54 -11.84 -20.80
N ALA A 170 -7.34 -11.19 -19.96
CA ALA A 170 -8.50 -10.43 -20.42
C ALA A 170 -8.10 -9.20 -21.26
N ALA A 171 -7.03 -8.50 -20.87
CA ALA A 171 -6.55 -7.33 -21.58
C ALA A 171 -5.84 -7.66 -22.91
N ILE A 172 -5.05 -8.74 -22.95
CA ILE A 172 -4.16 -9.05 -24.10
C ILE A 172 -4.72 -10.16 -24.99
N GLY A 173 -5.62 -11.00 -24.48
CA GLY A 173 -6.14 -12.18 -25.20
C GLY A 173 -6.85 -11.87 -26.51
N GLY A 174 -7.42 -10.67 -26.64
CA GLY A 174 -8.09 -10.20 -27.87
C GLY A 174 -7.16 -9.60 -28.92
N ILE A 175 -5.88 -9.32 -28.59
CA ILE A 175 -4.95 -8.68 -29.52
C ILE A 175 -4.75 -9.51 -30.80
N PRO A 176 -4.47 -10.83 -30.73
CA PRO A 176 -4.27 -11.63 -31.93
C PRO A 176 -5.49 -11.63 -32.87
N LEU A 177 -6.69 -11.67 -32.30
CA LEU A 177 -7.94 -11.58 -33.06
C LEU A 177 -8.08 -10.23 -33.76
N SER A 178 -7.77 -9.13 -33.05
CA SER A 178 -7.83 -7.77 -33.64
C SER A 178 -6.81 -7.52 -34.75
N GLN A 179 -5.70 -8.27 -34.74
CA GLN A 179 -4.64 -8.21 -35.75
C GLN A 179 -4.92 -9.14 -36.94
N GLY A 180 -6.03 -9.88 -36.93
CA GLY A 180 -6.39 -10.81 -38.00
C GLY A 180 -5.49 -12.04 -38.09
N LEU A 181 -4.81 -12.41 -37.00
CA LEU A 181 -3.96 -13.61 -36.98
C LEU A 181 -4.80 -14.89 -37.08
N GLU A 182 -4.31 -15.84 -37.87
CA GLU A 182 -4.90 -17.18 -37.94
C GLU A 182 -4.94 -17.81 -36.54
N GLY A 183 -6.10 -18.35 -36.15
CA GLY A 183 -6.31 -18.91 -34.81
C GLY A 183 -6.54 -17.86 -33.71
N GLY A 184 -6.67 -16.57 -34.02
CA GLY A 184 -6.95 -15.52 -33.04
C GLY A 184 -8.21 -15.78 -32.19
N GLN A 185 -9.26 -16.34 -32.79
CA GLN A 185 -10.48 -16.74 -32.07
C GLN A 185 -10.21 -17.87 -31.06
N THR A 186 -9.38 -18.85 -31.44
CA THR A 186 -8.96 -19.95 -30.56
C THR A 186 -8.11 -19.45 -29.41
N ILE A 187 -7.18 -18.51 -29.66
CA ILE A 187 -6.36 -17.90 -28.60
C ILE A 187 -7.23 -17.14 -27.61
N LEU A 188 -8.18 -16.33 -28.10
CA LEU A 188 -9.13 -15.62 -27.25
C LEU A 188 -9.99 -16.59 -26.42
N ALA A 189 -10.48 -17.68 -27.03
CA ALA A 189 -11.27 -18.70 -26.33
C ALA A 189 -10.47 -19.41 -25.23
N ILE A 190 -9.21 -19.77 -25.50
CA ILE A 190 -8.32 -20.37 -24.49
C ILE A 190 -7.98 -19.38 -23.39
N ALA A 191 -7.75 -18.09 -23.73
CA ALA A 191 -7.51 -17.04 -22.75
C ALA A 191 -8.72 -16.90 -21.80
N ALA A 192 -9.93 -16.83 -22.34
CA ALA A 192 -11.16 -16.78 -21.55
C ALA A 192 -11.37 -18.03 -20.69
N LEU A 193 -11.15 -19.22 -21.25
CA LEU A 193 -11.24 -20.49 -20.52
C LEU A 193 -10.24 -20.54 -19.36
N SER A 194 -9.02 -20.00 -19.55
CA SER A 194 -8.02 -19.89 -18.49
C SER A 194 -8.53 -19.06 -17.31
N ILE A 195 -9.24 -17.97 -17.58
CA ILE A 195 -9.77 -17.08 -16.54
C ILE A 195 -10.90 -17.78 -15.79
N LEU A 196 -11.83 -18.37 -16.54
CA LEU A 196 -13.01 -19.05 -16.00
C LEU A 196 -12.63 -20.21 -15.08
N ILE A 197 -11.57 -20.95 -15.41
CA ILE A 197 -11.11 -22.08 -14.60
C ILE A 197 -10.20 -21.63 -13.47
N THR A 198 -9.18 -20.81 -13.76
CA THR A 198 -8.09 -20.57 -12.79
C THR A 198 -8.45 -19.56 -11.71
N ALA A 199 -9.33 -18.57 -11.98
CA ALA A 199 -9.70 -17.60 -10.97
C ALA A 199 -10.54 -18.21 -9.84
N PRO A 200 -11.64 -18.97 -10.09
CA PRO A 200 -12.39 -19.64 -9.03
C PRO A 200 -11.58 -20.73 -8.33
N LEU A 201 -10.81 -21.51 -9.11
CA LEU A 201 -9.95 -22.57 -8.54
C LEU A 201 -8.90 -21.98 -7.61
N GLY A 202 -8.24 -20.88 -8.01
CA GLY A 202 -7.28 -20.18 -7.15
C GLY A 202 -7.91 -19.56 -5.92
N ALA A 203 -9.07 -18.89 -6.07
CA ALA A 203 -9.82 -18.32 -4.96
C ALA A 203 -10.22 -19.36 -3.91
N TRP A 204 -10.53 -20.60 -4.33
CA TRP A 204 -10.80 -21.73 -3.45
C TRP A 204 -9.53 -22.38 -2.88
N ALA A 205 -8.51 -22.58 -3.72
CA ALA A 205 -7.32 -23.33 -3.36
C ALA A 205 -6.41 -22.56 -2.39
N ILE A 206 -6.25 -21.25 -2.56
CA ILE A 206 -5.41 -20.42 -1.69
C ILE A 206 -5.79 -20.54 -0.20
N PRO A 207 -7.03 -20.23 0.22
CA PRO A 207 -7.42 -20.31 1.64
C PRO A 207 -7.46 -21.76 2.16
N THR A 208 -7.70 -22.75 1.28
CA THR A 208 -7.77 -24.16 1.68
C THR A 208 -6.39 -24.77 1.93
N PHE A 209 -5.40 -24.42 1.12
CA PHE A 209 -4.05 -24.98 1.19
C PHE A 209 -3.06 -24.13 1.98
N ALA A 210 -3.28 -22.80 2.10
CA ALA A 210 -2.42 -21.91 2.89
C ALA A 210 -2.22 -22.40 4.34
N PRO A 211 -3.26 -22.68 5.14
CA PRO A 211 -3.09 -23.10 6.54
C PRO A 211 -2.49 -24.51 6.68
N LYS A 212 -2.53 -25.34 5.64
CA LYS A 212 -2.03 -26.73 5.67
C LYS A 212 -0.58 -26.84 5.23
N LEU A 213 -0.15 -25.97 4.31
CA LEU A 213 1.15 -26.06 3.65
C LEU A 213 2.14 -24.99 4.09
N LEU A 214 1.68 -23.86 4.63
CA LEU A 214 2.55 -22.78 5.09
C LEU A 214 2.79 -22.87 6.60
N SER A 215 4.07 -22.71 6.96
CA SER A 215 4.52 -22.52 8.34
C SER A 215 4.32 -21.06 8.74
N GLN A 216 3.75 -20.80 9.92
CA GLN A 216 3.80 -19.46 10.52
C GLN A 216 5.11 -19.34 11.29
N ASP A 217 6.15 -18.82 10.63
CA ASP A 217 7.35 -18.40 11.35
C ASP A 217 7.01 -17.23 12.28
N PRO A 218 7.71 -17.09 13.43
CA PRO A 218 7.54 -15.94 14.29
C PRO A 218 7.76 -14.67 13.47
N VAL A 219 6.70 -13.88 13.34
CA VAL A 219 6.72 -12.65 12.55
C VAL A 219 7.75 -11.71 13.17
N ASP A 220 8.85 -11.48 12.45
CA ASP A 220 9.78 -10.41 12.81
C ASP A 220 9.04 -9.07 12.64
N PRO A 221 8.67 -8.38 13.73
CA PRO A 221 7.87 -7.16 13.65
C PRO A 221 8.63 -6.02 12.97
N THR A 222 9.94 -6.17 12.74
CA THR A 222 10.76 -5.19 12.01
C THR A 222 10.75 -5.39 10.49
N LYS A 223 10.28 -6.55 9.98
CA LYS A 223 10.34 -6.92 8.55
C LYS A 223 9.00 -7.17 7.89
N VAL A 224 7.94 -7.30 8.67
CA VAL A 224 6.58 -7.46 8.16
C VAL A 224 5.76 -6.28 8.65
N THR A 225 5.04 -5.62 7.75
CA THR A 225 3.97 -4.72 8.14
C THR A 225 2.89 -5.56 8.79
N VAL A 226 2.99 -5.77 10.11
CA VAL A 226 1.84 -6.20 10.90
C VAL A 226 0.82 -5.10 10.69
N ALA A 227 -0.24 -5.39 9.95
CA ALA A 227 -1.39 -4.51 9.82
C ALA A 227 -2.15 -4.51 11.16
N SER A 228 -1.47 -4.18 12.26
CA SER A 228 -2.13 -3.79 13.49
C SER A 228 -2.73 -2.43 13.20
N HIS A 229 -4.06 -2.36 13.22
CA HIS A 229 -4.79 -1.10 13.26
C HIS A 229 -4.18 -0.25 14.38
N THR A 230 -3.43 0.78 13.99
CA THR A 230 -2.70 1.61 14.95
C THR A 230 -3.61 2.76 15.33
N LEU A 231 -4.22 2.69 16.50
CA LEU A 231 -5.09 3.73 17.02
C LEU A 231 -4.35 4.43 18.16
N LEU A 232 -3.94 5.67 17.94
CA LEU A 232 -3.16 6.44 18.92
C LEU A 232 -4.08 7.36 19.72
N LEU A 233 -3.95 7.38 21.05
CA LEU A 233 -4.62 8.34 21.92
C LEU A 233 -3.70 9.52 22.23
N ALA A 234 -3.98 10.70 21.71
CA ALA A 234 -3.31 11.93 22.09
C ALA A 234 -4.01 12.55 23.30
N ALA A 235 -3.46 12.37 24.51
CA ALA A 235 -3.97 13.03 25.71
C ALA A 235 -3.35 14.43 25.82
N VAL A 236 -4.17 15.45 25.63
CA VAL A 236 -3.74 16.85 25.51
C VAL A 236 -4.48 17.77 26.49
N ASP A 237 -3.76 18.75 27.01
CA ASP A 237 -4.31 19.87 27.77
C ASP A 237 -4.34 21.15 26.91
N THR A 238 -4.68 22.29 27.51
CA THR A 238 -4.67 23.58 26.80
C THR A 238 -3.29 24.25 26.80
N SER A 239 -2.22 23.52 27.13
CA SER A 239 -0.86 24.08 27.20
C SER A 239 -0.14 24.04 25.84
N ASN A 240 0.99 24.76 25.74
CA ASN A 240 1.84 24.76 24.55
C ASN A 240 2.40 23.36 24.19
N LEU A 241 2.48 22.46 25.18
CA LEU A 241 2.96 21.09 24.97
C LEU A 241 1.98 20.27 24.13
N ALA A 242 0.70 20.64 24.08
CA ALA A 242 -0.30 20.00 23.23
C ALA A 242 0.09 20.03 21.75
N THR A 243 0.72 21.12 21.29
CA THR A 243 1.20 21.21 19.90
C THR A 243 2.28 20.17 19.61
N HIS A 244 3.19 19.94 20.56
CA HIS A 244 4.24 18.94 20.43
C HIS A 244 3.68 17.51 20.46
N VAL A 245 2.72 17.24 21.34
CA VAL A 245 2.01 15.95 21.40
C VAL A 245 1.28 15.69 20.09
N LEU A 246 0.47 16.64 19.61
CA LEU A 246 -0.26 16.52 18.35
C LEU A 246 0.69 16.31 17.15
N THR A 247 1.81 17.03 17.10
CA THR A 247 2.81 16.87 16.03
C THR A 247 3.46 15.49 16.09
N LYS A 248 3.81 15.01 17.30
CA LYS A 248 4.41 13.69 17.48
C LYS A 248 3.45 12.56 17.09
N VAL A 249 2.20 12.67 17.51
CA VAL A 249 1.14 11.72 17.16
C VAL A 249 0.88 11.73 15.66
N ALA A 250 0.88 12.91 15.03
CA ALA A 250 0.75 13.02 13.58
C ALA A 250 1.87 12.27 12.85
N ASP A 251 3.12 12.43 13.29
CA ASP A 251 4.26 11.74 12.71
C ASP A 251 4.20 10.23 12.91
N LEU A 252 3.77 9.77 14.09
CA LEU A 252 3.58 8.34 14.36
C LEU A 252 2.48 7.76 13.48
N ALA A 253 1.31 8.41 13.42
CA ALA A 253 0.18 7.99 12.59
C ALA A 253 0.53 7.95 11.09
N ARG A 254 1.30 8.92 10.58
CA ARG A 254 1.77 8.91 9.18
C ARG A 254 2.67 7.72 8.87
N ARG A 255 3.56 7.37 9.79
CA ARG A 255 4.50 6.25 9.64
C ARG A 255 3.82 4.88 9.75
N SER A 256 2.86 4.76 10.67
CA SER A 256 2.15 3.50 10.94
C SER A 256 0.89 3.31 10.11
N ASN A 257 0.46 4.31 9.34
CA ASN A 257 -0.90 4.34 8.80
C ASN A 257 -1.98 4.23 9.90
N GLY A 258 -1.80 5.00 10.98
CA GLY A 258 -2.68 4.99 12.14
C GLY A 258 -3.83 5.99 12.08
N GLU A 259 -4.81 5.76 12.93
CA GLU A 259 -5.90 6.67 13.27
C GLU A 259 -5.59 7.34 14.63
N VAL A 260 -6.19 8.51 14.89
CA VAL A 260 -5.89 9.29 16.09
C VAL A 260 -7.16 9.67 16.84
N ILE A 261 -7.20 9.39 18.14
CA ILE A 261 -8.17 10.00 19.06
C ILE A 261 -7.44 11.07 19.84
N VAL A 262 -7.91 12.31 19.75
CA VAL A 262 -7.43 13.41 20.58
C VAL A 262 -8.38 13.56 21.75
N LEU A 263 -7.88 13.35 22.96
CA LEU A 263 -8.64 13.41 24.20
C LEU A 263 -8.25 14.63 25.01
N HIS A 264 -9.24 15.40 25.42
CA HIS A 264 -9.09 16.47 26.39
C HIS A 264 -10.01 16.24 27.59
N VAL A 265 -9.45 16.19 28.80
CA VAL A 265 -10.22 16.10 30.05
C VAL A 265 -10.49 17.49 30.58
N ILE A 266 -11.77 17.87 30.66
CA ILE A 266 -12.20 19.20 31.09
C ILE A 266 -12.08 19.29 32.61
N THR A 267 -11.14 20.10 33.10
CA THR A 267 -11.01 20.46 34.53
C THR A 267 -11.59 21.82 34.87
N THR A 268 -11.71 22.72 33.88
CA THR A 268 -12.21 24.08 34.06
C THR A 268 -12.98 24.47 32.81
N SER A 269 -14.16 25.09 32.99
CA SER A 269 -15.13 25.39 31.91
C SER A 269 -14.68 26.53 30.98
N ASN A 270 -13.48 26.46 30.42
CA ASN A 270 -12.97 27.45 29.47
C ASN A 270 -13.23 27.03 28.02
N GLN A 271 -14.48 27.24 27.57
CA GLN A 271 -14.94 27.04 26.18
C GLN A 271 -14.02 27.61 25.07
N PRO A 272 -13.38 28.80 25.21
CA PRO A 272 -12.55 29.33 24.12
C PRO A 272 -11.25 28.55 23.90
N GLU A 273 -10.61 28.06 24.96
CA GLU A 273 -9.35 27.31 24.86
C GLU A 273 -9.56 25.94 24.19
N VAL A 274 -10.67 25.26 24.51
CA VAL A 274 -11.03 23.98 23.89
C VAL A 274 -11.27 24.15 22.39
N LYS A 275 -11.94 25.23 21.97
CA LYS A 275 -12.14 25.54 20.54
C LYS A 275 -10.81 25.79 19.83
N GLN A 276 -9.87 26.48 20.47
CA GLN A 276 -8.54 26.70 19.90
C GLN A 276 -7.80 25.38 19.71
N LEU A 277 -7.83 24.49 20.70
CA LEU A 277 -7.21 23.17 20.62
C LEU A 277 -7.85 22.29 19.53
N GLN A 278 -9.17 22.36 19.38
CA GLN A 278 -9.89 21.65 18.31
C GLN A 278 -9.49 22.17 16.91
N ASN A 279 -9.32 23.48 16.74
CA ASN A 279 -8.84 24.07 15.49
C ASN A 279 -7.38 23.70 15.19
N GLN A 280 -6.52 23.69 16.21
CA GLN A 280 -5.14 23.22 16.08
C GLN A 280 -5.08 21.74 15.67
N THR A 281 -5.92 20.91 16.28
CA THR A 281 -6.05 19.48 15.94
C THR A 281 -6.42 19.30 14.47
N LYS A 282 -7.47 19.99 14.00
CA LYS A 282 -7.90 19.94 12.59
C LYS A 282 -6.79 20.35 11.62
N ARG A 283 -5.96 21.32 11.99
CA ARG A 283 -4.85 21.79 11.17
C ARG A 283 -3.69 20.80 11.13
N LEU A 284 -3.30 20.24 12.27
CA LEU A 284 -2.12 19.35 12.38
C LEU A 284 -2.40 17.92 11.91
N LEU A 285 -3.66 17.48 11.98
CA LEU A 285 -4.12 16.14 11.61
C LEU A 285 -5.00 16.15 10.34
N LEU A 286 -4.89 17.17 9.48
CA LEU A 286 -5.73 17.32 8.28
C LEU A 286 -5.64 16.12 7.34
N ASP A 287 -4.46 15.49 7.27
CA ASP A 287 -4.14 14.33 6.45
C ASP A 287 -4.37 12.98 7.15
N ILE A 288 -4.91 12.97 8.37
CA ILE A 288 -5.05 11.79 9.23
C ILE A 288 -6.51 11.64 9.67
N ARG A 289 -7.03 10.40 9.64
CA ARG A 289 -8.36 10.10 10.21
C ARG A 289 -8.30 10.30 11.72
N HIS A 290 -9.02 11.29 12.23
CA HIS A 290 -8.98 11.66 13.63
C HIS A 290 -10.36 11.98 14.22
N GLN A 291 -10.50 11.76 15.53
CA GLN A 291 -11.66 12.15 16.33
C GLN A 291 -11.19 13.00 17.51
N PHE A 292 -11.95 14.04 17.85
CA PHE A 292 -11.69 14.86 19.03
C PHE A 292 -12.76 14.56 20.09
N ILE A 293 -12.34 14.12 21.28
CA ILE A 293 -13.21 13.72 22.39
C ILE A 293 -12.92 14.61 23.60
N THR A 294 -13.98 15.05 24.25
CA THR A 294 -13.90 15.78 25.52
C THR A 294 -14.69 15.04 26.59
N VAL A 295 -14.07 14.80 27.75
CA VAL A 295 -14.70 14.14 28.91
C VAL A 295 -14.49 14.96 30.17
N THR A 296 -15.30 14.71 31.21
CA THR A 296 -15.16 15.34 32.53
C THR A 296 -14.85 14.27 33.56
N GLY A 297 -13.84 14.50 34.41
CA GLY A 297 -13.46 13.54 35.43
C GLY A 297 -12.02 13.69 35.91
N SER A 298 -11.52 12.67 36.59
CA SER A 298 -10.13 12.56 37.02
C SER A 298 -9.22 12.34 35.80
N ILE A 299 -8.29 13.26 35.52
CA ILE A 299 -7.49 13.26 34.28
C ILE A 299 -6.82 11.89 34.02
N PRO A 300 -6.07 11.30 34.97
CA PRO A 300 -5.39 10.03 34.71
C PRO A 300 -6.37 8.87 34.48
N GLU A 301 -7.45 8.79 35.27
CA GLU A 301 -8.45 7.73 35.18
C GLU A 301 -9.23 7.80 33.86
N GLU A 302 -9.62 8.99 33.43
CA GLU A 302 -10.32 9.23 32.18
C GLU A 302 -9.44 8.88 30.96
N ILE A 303 -8.15 9.22 31.00
CA ILE A 303 -7.20 8.85 29.95
C ILE A 303 -7.13 7.33 29.80
N VAL A 304 -6.93 6.60 30.91
CA VAL A 304 -6.83 5.13 30.88
C VAL A 304 -8.16 4.49 30.48
N ARG A 305 -9.29 5.00 30.98
CA ARG A 305 -10.62 4.46 30.64
C ARG A 305 -10.90 4.60 29.15
N ILE A 306 -10.71 5.78 28.57
CA ILE A 306 -10.94 6.02 27.13
C ILE A 306 -9.95 5.22 26.28
N ALA A 307 -8.69 5.11 26.71
CA ALA A 307 -7.70 4.28 26.03
C ALA A 307 -8.15 2.81 25.94
N GLN A 308 -8.68 2.25 27.04
CA GLN A 308 -9.19 0.88 27.08
C GLN A 308 -10.50 0.70 26.31
N GLU A 309 -11.45 1.63 26.46
CA GLU A 309 -12.76 1.60 25.79
C GLU A 309 -12.61 1.58 24.27
N HIS A 310 -11.72 2.41 23.73
CA HIS A 310 -11.44 2.48 22.30
C HIS A 310 -10.37 1.48 21.82
N GLN A 311 -9.81 0.66 22.73
CA GLN A 311 -8.75 -0.31 22.42
C GLN A 311 -7.57 0.32 21.67
N VAL A 312 -7.10 1.47 22.15
CA VAL A 312 -5.99 2.20 21.53
C VAL A 312 -4.68 1.42 21.71
N THR A 313 -3.76 1.55 20.77
CA THR A 313 -2.47 0.84 20.79
C THR A 313 -1.46 1.54 21.69
N ASP A 314 -1.46 2.87 21.69
CA ASP A 314 -0.50 3.68 22.43
C ASP A 314 -1.16 4.97 22.92
N ILE A 315 -0.79 5.41 24.13
CA ILE A 315 -1.16 6.69 24.70
C ILE A 315 0.02 7.65 24.51
N VAL A 316 -0.21 8.80 23.90
CA VAL A 316 0.81 9.85 23.73
C VAL A 316 0.40 11.06 24.54
N MET A 317 1.27 11.50 25.44
CA MET A 317 0.97 12.62 26.33
C MET A 317 2.20 13.47 26.64
N GLY A 318 1.97 14.70 27.05
CA GLY A 318 3.04 15.61 27.43
C GLY A 318 3.62 15.29 28.82
N LYS A 319 4.95 15.38 28.96
CA LYS A 319 5.63 15.32 30.26
C LYS A 319 5.59 16.72 30.90
N ARG A 320 4.55 17.05 31.67
CA ARG A 320 4.41 18.38 32.29
C ARG A 320 5.07 18.42 33.68
N GLY A 321 6.30 18.95 33.77
CA GLY A 321 6.96 19.24 35.06
C GLY A 321 6.60 20.63 35.56
N HIS A 322 6.03 20.74 36.77
CA HIS A 322 5.97 22.03 37.45
C HIS A 322 7.34 22.33 38.07
N GLN A 323 7.91 23.48 37.69
CA GLN A 323 9.11 24.16 38.23
C GLN A 323 10.50 23.73 37.69
N PRO A 324 11.40 24.70 37.39
CA PRO A 324 12.72 24.44 36.83
C PRO A 324 13.79 24.39 37.93
N TRP A 325 13.90 23.29 38.69
CA TRP A 325 15.12 23.03 39.46
C TRP A 325 15.46 21.54 39.47
N GLN A 326 16.56 21.22 38.79
CA GLN A 326 17.49 20.12 39.05
C GLN A 326 16.91 18.83 39.65
N GLN A 327 16.12 18.10 38.86
CA GLN A 327 16.11 16.64 38.71
C GLN A 327 14.84 16.24 37.94
N VAL A 328 14.96 15.21 37.12
CA VAL A 328 13.96 14.76 36.13
C VAL A 328 12.68 14.26 36.81
N LEU A 329 11.77 15.17 37.16
CA LEU A 329 10.44 14.81 37.69
C LEU A 329 9.42 14.72 36.56
N VAL A 330 8.88 13.52 36.39
CA VAL A 330 7.70 13.24 35.55
C VAL A 330 6.50 13.99 36.17
N GLY A 331 5.65 14.61 35.35
CA GLY A 331 4.46 15.31 35.84
C GLY A 331 3.50 14.38 36.57
N SER A 332 2.76 14.88 37.56
CA SER A 332 1.84 14.06 38.39
C SER A 332 0.81 13.28 37.57
N VAL A 333 0.26 13.87 36.51
CA VAL A 333 -0.67 13.20 35.59
C VAL A 333 0.05 12.14 34.76
N SER A 334 1.20 12.47 34.16
CA SER A 334 1.98 11.52 33.37
C SER A 334 2.48 10.34 34.21
N GLN A 335 2.86 10.56 35.47
CA GLN A 335 3.28 9.52 36.39
C GLN A 335 2.10 8.60 36.74
N ALA A 336 0.95 9.17 37.10
CA ALA A 336 -0.24 8.39 37.40
C ALA A 336 -0.67 7.52 36.21
N VAL A 337 -0.64 8.04 34.98
CA VAL A 337 -0.96 7.26 33.77
C VAL A 337 0.09 6.17 33.51
N LEU A 338 1.38 6.44 33.71
CA LEU A 338 2.44 5.42 33.56
C LEU A 338 2.31 4.28 34.58
N GLU A 339 1.90 4.58 35.81
CA GLU A 339 1.74 3.60 36.88
C GLU A 339 0.48 2.75 36.73
N THR A 340 -0.57 3.27 36.07
CA THR A 340 -1.89 2.63 36.01
C THR A 340 -2.27 2.09 34.63
N SER A 341 -1.67 2.59 33.55
CA SER A 341 -2.03 2.19 32.18
C SER A 341 -1.49 0.80 31.84
N PRO A 342 -2.35 -0.15 31.41
CA PRO A 342 -1.88 -1.40 30.81
C PRO A 342 -1.49 -1.23 29.33
N ILE A 343 -1.70 -0.04 28.76
CA ILE A 343 -1.40 0.32 27.37
C ILE A 343 -0.09 1.12 27.34
N PRO A 344 0.82 0.87 26.38
CA PRO A 344 2.06 1.63 26.22
C PRO A 344 1.84 3.15 26.23
N VAL A 345 2.71 3.87 26.95
CA VAL A 345 2.64 5.33 27.09
C VAL A 345 3.91 5.96 26.52
N ILE A 346 3.75 6.92 25.62
CA ILE A 346 4.81 7.72 25.00
C ILE A 346 4.76 9.12 25.57
N LEU A 347 5.83 9.52 26.25
CA LEU A 347 5.99 10.87 26.77
C LEU A 347 6.63 11.79 25.73
N VAL A 348 6.03 12.96 25.55
CA VAL A 348 6.56 14.03 24.69
C VAL A 348 7.09 15.16 25.56
N GLU A 349 8.33 15.56 25.28
CA GLU A 349 9.03 16.65 25.94
C GLU A 349 9.14 17.85 24.99
N GLU A 350 9.27 19.05 25.55
CA GLU A 350 9.56 20.25 24.78
C GLU A 350 11.04 20.19 24.36
N LEU A 351 11.30 20.12 23.06
CA LEU A 351 12.67 20.16 22.54
C LEU A 351 13.23 21.57 22.80
N GLU A 352 14.10 21.71 23.79
CA GLU A 352 14.93 22.90 23.91
C GLU A 352 15.70 23.05 22.59
N ARG A 353 15.41 24.13 21.83
CA ARG A 353 16.26 24.56 20.73
C ARG A 353 17.63 24.88 21.32
N THR A 354 18.54 23.91 21.30
CA THR A 354 19.96 24.14 21.53
C THR A 354 20.40 25.14 20.48
N LYS A 355 20.63 26.40 20.90
CA LYS A 355 21.32 27.38 20.07
C LYS A 355 22.70 26.78 19.77
N VAL A 356 22.88 26.23 18.57
CA VAL A 356 24.19 25.86 18.07
C VAL A 356 24.94 27.18 17.82
N THR A 357 25.66 27.64 18.83
CA THR A 357 26.63 28.73 18.69
C THR A 357 27.80 28.18 17.91
N TYR A 358 27.87 28.50 16.61
CA TYR A 358 29.09 28.24 15.84
C TYR A 358 30.21 29.14 16.38
N PRO A 359 31.37 28.58 16.78
CA PRO A 359 32.52 29.41 17.09
C PRO A 359 32.97 30.10 15.81
N SER A 360 33.03 31.43 15.84
CA SER A 360 33.67 32.20 14.77
C SER A 360 35.16 31.84 14.71
N LYS A 361 35.60 31.35 13.55
CA LYS A 361 36.98 31.40 13.12
C LYS A 361 37.03 31.76 11.64
#